data_AF-A0A8J6U681-F1
#
_entry.id   AF-A0A8J6U681-F1
#
_cell.length_a   1.000
_cell.length_b   1.000
_cell.length_c   1.000
_cell.angle_alpha   90.00
_cell.angle_beta   90.00
_cell.angle_gamma   90.00
#
_symmetry.space_group_name_H-M   'P 1'
#
loop_
_entity.id
_entity.type
_entity.pdbx_description
1 polymer ?
#
loop_
_entity_poly.entity_id
_entity_poly.type
_entity_poly.pdbx_seq_one_letter_code
_entity_poly.pdbx_strand_id
1 'polypeptide(L)' 'AAVNGVAAGAGMSLALACDFRIASEKASFIEAFIHVGLVPDSGNLYFLPRLVGHAKAMELAVLGEKITAQQAKEFG' A
#
# COMPACT_ATOMS: atom_id res chain seq x y z
N ALA A 1 -3.92 -11.48 -3.62
CA ALA A 1 -3.65 -11.41 -2.17
C ALA A 1 -4.95 -11.41 -1.36
N ALA A 2 -4.96 -12.08 -0.20
CA ALA A 2 -6.01 -11.98 0.81
C ALA A 2 -5.42 -11.36 2.08
N VAL A 3 -5.91 -10.20 2.51
CA VAL A 3 -5.32 -9.39 3.59
C VAL A 3 -6.26 -9.35 4.79
N ASN A 4 -5.80 -9.88 5.92
CA ASN A 4 -6.55 -9.90 7.19
C ASN A 4 -5.65 -9.41 8.33
N GLY A 5 -5.41 -8.10 8.38
CA GLY A 5 -4.47 -7.46 9.29
C GLY A 5 -3.69 -6.35 8.57
N VAL A 6 -2.45 -6.10 8.99
CA VAL A 6 -1.63 -5.02 8.42
C VAL A 6 -0.77 -5.55 7.28
N ALA A 7 -0.93 -4.99 6.08
CA ALA A 7 0.03 -5.11 4.99
C ALA A 7 0.99 -3.91 5.05
N ALA A 8 2.18 -4.12 5.60
CA ALA A 8 3.17 -3.06 5.82
C ALA A 8 4.41 -3.24 4.95
N GLY A 9 4.90 -2.14 4.37
CA GLY A 9 6.14 -2.12 3.59
C GLY A 9 6.11 -3.16 2.46
N ALA A 10 7.10 -4.07 2.44
CA ALA A 10 7.17 -5.13 1.43
C ALA A 10 5.91 -6.02 1.39
N GLY A 11 5.17 -6.15 2.50
CA GLY A 11 3.87 -6.84 2.52
C GLY A 11 2.79 -6.10 1.74
N MET A 12 2.78 -4.76 1.77
CA MET A 12 1.94 -3.95 0.89
C MET A 12 2.40 -4.09 -0.56
N SER A 13 3.70 -3.99 -0.83
CA SER A 13 4.26 -4.16 -2.18
C SER A 13 3.84 -5.50 -2.80
N LEU A 14 3.93 -6.59 -2.04
CA LEU A 14 3.49 -7.92 -2.48
C LEU A 14 1.98 -7.97 -2.76
N ALA A 15 1.17 -7.31 -1.93
CA ALA A 15 -0.27 -7.24 -2.15
C ALA A 15 -0.59 -6.49 -3.46
N LEU A 16 0.11 -5.38 -3.73
CA LEU A 16 -0.05 -4.59 -4.96
C LEU A 16 0.37 -5.36 -6.23
N ALA A 17 1.34 -6.26 -6.12
CA ALA A 17 1.80 -7.09 -7.22
C ALA A 17 0.82 -8.22 -7.62
N CYS A 18 -0.19 -8.51 -6.79
CA CYS A 18 -1.21 -9.51 -7.10
C CYS A 18 -2.30 -8.95 -8.03
N ASP A 19 -2.85 -9.78 -8.91
CA ASP A 19 -3.94 -9.40 -9.83
C ASP A 19 -5.21 -8.97 -9.10
N PHE A 20 -5.60 -9.72 -8.07
CA PHE A 20 -6.75 -9.43 -7.23
C PHE A 20 -6.34 -9.28 -5.77
N ARG A 21 -7.01 -8.36 -5.07
CA ARG A 21 -6.84 -8.12 -3.64
C ARG A 21 -8.20 -8.22 -2.96
N ILE A 22 -8.29 -9.06 -1.92
CA ILE A 22 -9.45 -9.15 -1.03
C ILE A 22 -8.98 -8.73 0.35
N ALA A 23 -9.65 -7.76 0.96
CA ALA A 23 -9.29 -7.22 2.25
C ALA A 23 -10.43 -7.39 3.26
N SER A 24 -10.10 -7.85 4.46
CA SER A 24 -10.98 -7.79 5.64
C SER A 24 -11.26 -6.32 5.98
N GLU A 25 -12.42 -6.01 6.56
CA GLU A 25 -12.72 -4.67 7.09
C GLU A 25 -11.71 -4.22 8.17
N LYS A 26 -11.04 -5.18 8.83
CA LYS A 26 -9.98 -4.93 9.82
C LYS A 26 -8.60 -4.73 9.20
N ALA A 27 -8.47 -4.85 7.89
CA ALA A 27 -7.20 -4.71 7.20
C ALA A 27 -6.74 -3.25 7.15
N SER A 28 -5.43 -3.06 7.11
CA SER A 28 -4.81 -1.77 6.83
C SER A 28 -3.56 -1.93 5.98
N PHE A 29 -3.23 -0.90 5.22
CA PHE A 29 -2.06 -0.83 4.34
C PHE A 29 -1.21 0.36 4.75
N ILE A 30 0.12 0.24 4.64
CA ILE A 30 1.04 1.31 5.03
C ILE A 30 2.39 1.18 4.32
N GLU A 31 2.87 2.29 3.79
CA GLU A 31 4.24 2.46 3.29
C GLU A 31 5.23 2.58 4.46
N ALA A 32 5.49 1.46 5.14
CA ALA A 32 6.28 1.45 6.38
C ALA A 32 7.78 1.76 6.18
N PHE A 33 8.25 1.84 4.94
CA PHE A 33 9.66 2.08 4.59
C PHE A 33 10.17 3.43 5.10
N ILE A 34 9.35 4.48 5.06
CA ILE A 34 9.75 5.81 5.50
C ILE A 34 10.12 5.84 6.99
N HIS A 35 9.48 5.00 7.80
CA HIS A 35 9.74 4.89 9.24
C HIS A 35 11.08 4.23 9.57
N VAL A 36 11.77 3.67 8.57
CA VAL A 36 13.11 3.09 8.69
C VAL A 36 14.13 3.74 7.75
N GLY A 37 13.80 4.90 7.18
CA GLY A 37 14.70 5.66 6.30
C GLY A 37 14.91 5.01 4.93
N LEU A 38 13.95 4.20 4.47
CA LEU A 38 13.99 3.53 3.17
C LEU A 38 12.93 4.08 2.22
N VAL A 39 13.19 3.91 0.92
CA VAL A 39 12.20 4.11 -0.13
C VAL A 39 11.35 2.86 -0.31
N PRO A 40 10.10 2.97 -0.81
CA PRO A 40 9.31 1.78 -1.13
C PRO A 40 9.97 0.87 -2.16
N ASP A 41 10.07 -0.42 -1.83
CA ASP A 41 10.77 -1.43 -2.63
C ASP A 41 9.81 -2.49 -3.20
N SER A 42 10.36 -3.60 -3.72
CA SER A 42 9.58 -4.80 -4.12
C SER A 42 8.50 -4.51 -5.15
N GLY A 43 8.78 -3.61 -6.11
CA GLY A 43 7.85 -3.21 -7.17
C GLY A 43 6.81 -2.18 -6.75
N ASN A 44 6.82 -1.70 -5.50
CA ASN A 44 5.85 -0.73 -4.99
C ASN A 44 5.76 0.52 -5.88
N LEU A 45 6.89 1.17 -6.15
CA LEU A 45 6.96 2.38 -6.96
C LEU A 45 6.55 2.17 -8.43
N TYR A 46 6.41 0.91 -8.86
CA TYR A 46 5.81 0.58 -10.15
C TYR A 46 4.28 0.47 -10.02
N PHE A 47 3.78 -0.30 -9.05
CA PHE A 47 2.34 -0.59 -8.92
C PHE A 47 1.55 0.57 -8.31
N LEU A 48 2.02 1.16 -7.21
CA LEU A 48 1.26 2.15 -6.46
C LEU A 48 0.89 3.39 -7.30
N PRO A 49 1.80 4.06 -8.04
CA PRO A 49 1.43 5.21 -8.85
C PRO A 49 0.47 4.89 -10.00
N ARG A 50 0.42 3.64 -10.46
CA ARG A 50 -0.52 3.19 -11.51
C ARG A 50 -1.93 2.96 -10.99
N LEU A 51 -2.07 2.68 -9.69
CA LEU A 51 -3.36 2.51 -9.03
C LEU A 51 -3.93 3.85 -8.60
N VAL A 52 -3.12 4.68 -7.92
CA VAL A 52 -3.63 5.89 -7.23
C VAL A 52 -3.20 7.20 -7.87
N GLY A 53 -2.37 7.16 -8.93
CA GLY A 53 -1.72 8.32 -9.51
C GLY A 53 -0.49 8.79 -8.73
N HIS A 54 0.38 9.55 -9.40
CA HIS A 54 1.67 9.97 -8.82
C HIS A 54 1.54 10.84 -7.57
N ALA A 55 0.60 11.79 -7.54
CA ALA A 55 0.46 12.71 -6.41
C ALA A 55 0.07 11.96 -5.12
N LYS A 56 -0.93 11.08 -5.19
CA LYS A 56 -1.34 10.28 -4.05
C LYS A 56 -0.29 9.24 -3.67
N ALA A 57 0.39 8.62 -4.64
CA ALA A 57 1.47 7.68 -4.34
C ALA A 57 2.62 8.35 -3.57
N MET A 58 2.98 9.58 -3.93
CA MET A 58 4.00 10.36 -3.22
C MET A 58 3.54 10.71 -1.79
N GLU A 59 2.29 11.16 -1.62
CA GLU A 59 1.69 11.42 -0.30
C GLU A 59 1.79 10.18 0.60
N LEU A 60 1.35 9.02 0.10
CA LEU A 60 1.37 7.77 0.87
C LEU A 60 2.80 7.32 1.22
N ALA A 61 3.73 7.42 0.26
CA ALA A 61 5.12 7.00 0.46
C ALA A 61 5.90 7.92 1.41
N VAL A 62 5.62 9.22 1.40
CA VAL A 62 6.35 10.21 2.21
C VAL A 62 5.73 10.42 3.59
N LEU A 63 4.40 10.44 3.69
CA LEU A 63 3.73 10.61 4.99
C LEU A 63 3.69 9.29 5.78
N GLY A 64 3.69 8.14 5.09
CA GLY A 64 3.69 6.82 5.74
C GLY A 64 2.45 6.57 6.60
N GLU A 65 1.30 7.15 6.22
CA GLU A 65 0.05 7.03 6.94
C GLU A 65 -0.63 5.68 6.69
N LYS A 66 -1.42 5.22 7.67
CA LYS A 66 -2.22 4.01 7.51
C LYS A 66 -3.42 4.27 6.62
N ILE A 67 -3.61 3.40 5.65
CA ILE A 67 -4.78 3.34 4.77
C ILE A 67 -5.70 2.24 5.31
N THR A 68 -6.96 2.59 5.56
CA THR A 68 -7.99 1.62 5.96
C THR A 68 -8.42 0.76 4.78
N ALA A 69 -9.03 -0.41 5.04
CA ALA A 69 -9.59 -1.25 3.99
C ALA A 69 -10.59 -0.51 3.08
N GLN A 70 -11.38 0.41 3.65
CA GLN A 70 -12.33 1.22 2.91
C GLN A 70 -11.64 2.21 1.97
N GLN A 71 -10.65 2.97 2.45
CA GLN A 71 -9.87 3.88 1.62
C GLN A 71 -9.11 3.12 0.52
N ALA A 72 -8.52 1.96 0.84
CA ALA A 72 -7.83 1.13 -0.14
C ALA A 72 -8.76 0.73 -1.29
N LYS A 73 -10.01 0.33 -0.99
CA LYS A 73 -11.03 0.01 -1.99
C LYS A 73 -11.41 1.22 -2.86
N GLU A 74 -11.46 2.42 -2.28
CA GLU A 74 -11.76 3.65 -3.02
C GLU A 74 -10.61 4.07 -3.95
N PHE A 75 -9.38 3.72 -3.60
CA PHE A 75 -8.19 4.05 -4.36
C PHE A 75 -7.90 3.08 -5.52
N GLY A 76 -8.24 1.79 -5.39
CA GLY A 76 -8.00 0.74 -6.39
C GLY A 76 -7.23 -0.45 -5.85
#